data_AF-A0AAP0Z9E7-F1
#
_entry.id   AF-A0AAP0Z9E7-F1
#
_cell.length_a   1.000
_cell.length_b   1.000
_cell.length_c   1.000
_cell.angle_alpha   90.00
_cell.angle_beta   90.00
_cell.angle_gamma   90.00
#
_symmetry.space_group_name_H-M   'P 1'
#
loop_
_entity.id
_entity.type
_entity.pdbx_description
1 polymer ?
#
loop_
_entity_poly.entity_id
_entity_poly.type
_entity_poly.pdbx_seq_one_letter_code
_entity_poly.pdbx_strand_id
1 'polypeptide(L)' 'VLQQCIDAKQLPENLNTRRVAVVMRGYISGIMENWLFMPESFDLAADAPQLVDTLIEMLIGCPTLRKPA' A
#
# COMPACT_ATOMS: atom_id res chain seq x y z
N VAL A 1 10.71 -1.84 8.62
CA VAL A 1 9.29 -2.25 8.73
C VAL A 1 8.93 -3.33 7.72
N LEU A 2 8.92 -3.11 6.39
CA LEU A 2 8.54 -4.16 5.42
C LEU A 2 9.31 -5.49 5.58
N GLN A 3 10.62 -5.42 5.82
CA GLN A 3 11.42 -6.62 6.09
C GLN A 3 10.97 -7.35 7.37
N GLN A 4 10.63 -6.62 8.42
CA GLN A 4 10.15 -7.21 9.69
C GLN A 4 8.80 -7.93 9.48
N CYS A 5 7.92 -7.39 8.63
CA CYS A 5 6.65 -8.04 8.27
C CYS A 5 6.89 -9.33 7.48
N ILE A 6 7.90 -9.37 6.60
CA ILE A 6 8.32 -10.59 5.91
C ILE A 6 8.85 -11.61 6.92
N ASP A 7 9.74 -11.19 7.82
CA ASP A 7 10.32 -12.06 8.85
C ASP A 7 9.23 -12.64 9.78
N ALA A 8 8.17 -11.88 10.04
CA ALA A 8 6.97 -12.28 10.78
C ALA A 8 5.94 -13.09 9.95
N LYS A 9 6.25 -13.42 8.69
CA LYS A 9 5.36 -14.14 7.74
C LYS A 9 4.02 -13.45 7.45
N GLN A 10 3.96 -12.13 7.64
CA GLN A 10 2.77 -11.32 7.33
C GLN A 10 2.74 -10.87 5.87
N LEU A 11 3.89 -10.86 5.20
CA LEU A 11 4.04 -10.54 3.78
C LEU A 11 4.79 -11.66 3.04
N PRO A 12 4.61 -11.80 1.72
CA PRO A 12 5.33 -12.80 0.92
C PRO A 12 6.85 -12.67 1.04
N GLU A 13 7.56 -13.78 1.19
CA GLU A 13 9.03 -13.81 1.33
C GLU A 13 9.78 -13.22 0.12
N ASN A 14 9.19 -13.36 -1.07
CA ASN A 14 9.76 -12.88 -2.33
C ASN A 14 9.27 -11.48 -2.71
N LEU A 15 8.67 -10.73 -1.78
CA LEU A 15 8.21 -9.37 -2.05
C LEU A 15 9.37 -8.45 -2.43
N ASN A 16 9.19 -7.66 -3.49
CA ASN A 16 10.17 -6.65 -3.87
C ASN A 16 9.96 -5.39 -3.03
N THR A 17 10.61 -5.35 -1.86
CA THR A 17 10.48 -4.25 -0.89
C THR A 17 10.74 -2.87 -1.47
N ARG A 18 11.68 -2.73 -2.42
CA ARG A 18 11.94 -1.45 -3.09
C ARG A 18 10.77 -1.01 -3.96
N ARG A 19 10.23 -1.90 -4.78
CA ARG A 19 9.05 -1.62 -5.63
C ARG A 19 7.85 -1.27 -4.76
N VAL A 20 7.61 -2.06 -3.72
CA VAL A 20 6.51 -1.86 -2.77
C VAL A 20 6.61 -0.50 -2.07
N ALA A 21 7.79 -0.08 -1.62
CA ALA A 21 7.97 1.23 -0.99
C ALA A 21 7.56 2.38 -1.92
N VAL A 22 7.86 2.28 -3.22
CA VAL A 22 7.44 3.27 -4.23
C VAL A 22 5.92 3.27 -4.39
N VAL A 23 5.30 2.10 -4.50
CA VAL A 23 3.84 1.97 -4.63
C VAL A 23 3.13 2.52 -3.40
N MET A 24 3.57 2.17 -2.20
CA MET A 24 3.00 2.68 -0.94
C MET A 24 3.06 4.21 -0.89
N ARG A 25 4.23 4.80 -1.22
CA ARG A 25 4.38 6.25 -1.23
C ARG A 25 3.45 6.92 -2.24
N GLY A 26 3.37 6.39 -3.45
CA GLY A 26 2.50 6.92 -4.50
C GLY A 26 1.02 6.84 -4.14
N TYR A 27 0.58 5.69 -3.63
CA TYR A 27 -0.79 5.46 -3.20
C TYR A 27 -1.23 6.43 -2.09
N ILE A 28 -0.45 6.51 -1.01
CA ILE A 28 -0.79 7.37 0.13
C ILE A 28 -0.70 8.85 -0.23
N SER A 29 0.37 9.28 -0.91
CA SER A 29 0.52 10.69 -1.31
C SER A 29 -0.57 11.10 -2.29
N GLY A 30 -0.89 10.26 -3.28
CA GLY A 30 -1.94 10.55 -4.26
C GLY A 30 -3.32 10.66 -3.64
N ILE A 31 -3.66 9.81 -2.67
CA ILE A 31 -4.93 9.92 -1.93
C ILE A 31 -5.00 11.24 -1.16
N MET A 32 -3.94 11.59 -0.43
CA MET A 32 -3.89 12.86 0.32
C MET A 32 -3.96 14.07 -0.61
N GLU A 33 -3.21 14.06 -1.72
CA GLU A 33 -3.22 15.14 -2.72
C GLU A 33 -4.60 15.30 -3.37
N ASN A 34 -5.25 14.20 -3.76
CA ASN A 34 -6.59 14.23 -4.34
C ASN A 34 -7.62 14.81 -3.35
N TRP A 35 -7.54 14.39 -2.08
CA TRP A 35 -8.43 14.89 -1.04
C TRP A 35 -8.17 16.37 -0.74
N LEU A 36 -6.91 16.80 -0.61
CA LEU A 36 -6.55 18.20 -0.39
C LEU A 36 -6.97 19.10 -1.56
N PHE A 37 -6.96 18.58 -2.78
CA PHE A 37 -7.40 19.30 -3.98
C PHE A 37 -8.94 19.43 -4.04
N MET A 38 -9.68 18.39 -3.65
CA MET A 38 -11.14 18.39 -3.66
C MET A 38 -11.70 17.67 -2.42
N PRO A 39 -11.78 18.33 -1.25
CA PRO A 39 -12.19 17.69 0.00
C PRO A 39 -13.62 17.12 -0.02
N GLU A 40 -14.49 17.67 -0.87
CA GLU A 40 -15.89 17.24 -1.06
C GLU A 40 -16.00 15.94 -1.88
N SER A 41 -14.89 15.45 -2.45
CA SER A 41 -14.91 14.29 -3.35
C SER A 41 -15.16 12.97 -2.64
N PHE A 42 -14.62 12.81 -1.43
CA PHE A 42 -14.83 11.66 -0.56
C PHE A 42 -14.41 12.00 0.88
N ASP A 43 -14.96 11.26 1.85
CA ASP A 43 -14.60 11.41 3.25
C ASP A 43 -13.34 10.58 3.55
N LEU A 44 -12.18 11.22 3.44
CA LEU A 44 -10.90 10.57 3.72
C LEU A 44 -10.83 9.99 5.13
N ALA A 45 -11.45 10.62 6.13
CA ALA A 45 -11.38 10.14 7.51
C ALA A 45 -12.19 8.85 7.69
N ALA A 46 -13.38 8.79 7.09
CA ALA A 46 -14.21 7.59 7.09
C ALA A 46 -13.62 6.45 6.24
N ASP A 47 -13.02 6.78 5.10
CA ASP A 47 -12.52 5.79 4.13
C ASP A 47 -11.09 5.32 4.43
N ALA A 48 -10.32 6.04 5.25
CA ALA A 48 -8.92 5.72 5.54
C ALA A 48 -8.67 4.26 5.95
N PRO A 49 -9.45 3.63 6.85
CA PRO A 49 -9.25 2.22 7.20
C PRO A 49 -9.33 1.29 5.99
N GLN A 50 -10.37 1.47 5.15
CA GLN A 50 -10.58 0.65 3.96
C GLN A 50 -9.47 0.87 2.91
N LEU A 51 -9.00 2.10 2.76
CA LEU A 51 -7.89 2.43 1.84
C LEU A 51 -6.57 1.78 2.30
N VAL A 52 -6.31 1.76 3.61
CA VAL A 52 -5.13 1.07 4.18
C VAL A 52 -5.24 -0.45 4.03
N ASP A 53 -6.40 -1.03 4.31
CA ASP A 53 -6.63 -2.47 4.13
C ASP A 53 -6.44 -2.88 2.66
N THR A 54 -6.99 -2.09 1.73
CA THR A 54 -6.80 -2.28 0.28
C THR A 54 -5.32 -2.26 -0.11
N LEU A 55 -4.55 -1.32 0.44
CA LEU A 55 -3.10 -1.26 0.21
C LEU A 55 -2.42 -2.54 0.70
N ILE A 56 -2.73 -3.01 1.92
CA ILE A 56 -2.13 -4.22 2.51
C ILE A 56 -2.49 -5.46 1.68
N GLU A 57 -3.75 -5.62 1.30
CA GLU A 57 -4.21 -6.71 0.44
C GLU A 57 -3.46 -6.73 -0.90
N MET A 58 -3.24 -5.57 -1.50
CA MET A 58 -2.45 -5.43 -2.73
C MET A 58 -1.01 -5.94 -2.51
N LEU A 59 -0.37 -5.59 -1.38
CA LEU A 59 1.00 -6.05 -1.07
C LEU A 59 1.10 -7.57 -0.92
N ILE A 60 0.04 -8.21 -0.42
CA ILE A 60 -0.02 -9.66 -0.22
C ILE A 60 -0.34 -10.38 -1.54
N GLY A 61 -1.36 -9.89 -2.25
CA GLY A 61 -2.03 -10.58 -3.35
C GLY A 61 -1.37 -10.38 -4.72
N CYS A 62 -0.78 -9.23 -5.01
CA CYS A 62 -0.32 -8.92 -6.36
C CYS A 62 1.00 -9.63 -6.72
N PRO A 63 1.00 -10.56 -7.70
CA PRO A 63 2.22 -11.26 -8.11
C PRO A 63 3.27 -10.32 -8.73
N THR A 64 2.82 -9.22 -9.34
CA THR A 64 3.67 -8.20 -9.96
C THR A 64 4.49 -7.39 -8.95
N LEU A 65 4.19 -7.50 -7.65
CA LEU A 65 5.00 -6.89 -6.58
C LEU A 65 6.10 -7.83 -6.07
N ARG A 66 6.13 -9.08 -6.53
CA ARG A 66 7.14 -10.07 -6.15
C ARG A 66 8.36 -9.97 -7.08
N LYS A 67 9.51 -10.44 -6.58
CA LYS A 67 10.72 -10.62 -7.40
C LYS A 67 10.46 -11.77 -8.39
N PRO A 68 10.95 -11.67 -9.64
CA PRO A 68 10.93 -12.82 -10.56
C PRO A 68 11.69 -13.99 -9.93
N ALA A 69 11.24 -15.21 -10.24
CA ALA A 69 11.90 -16.45 -9.84
C ALA A 69 13.28 -16.58 -10.49
#